data_AF-A0A5S9MKB6-F1
#
_entry.id   AF-A0A5S9MKB6-F1
#
_cell.length_a   1.000
_cell.length_b   1.000
_cell.length_c   1.000
_cell.angle_alpha   90.00
_cell.angle_beta   90.00
_cell.angle_gamma   90.00
#
_symmetry.space_group_name_H-M   'P 1'
#
loop_
_entity.id
_entity.type
_entity.pdbx_description
1 polymer ?
#
loop_
_entity_poly.entity_id
_entity_poly.type
_entity_poly.pdbx_seq_one_letter_code
_entity_poly.pdbx_strand_id
1 'polypeptide(L)'
;MLTNDYAFTFTAYDIIAENGEPLEKTVTAPARLTYDEALKNTIIGCLTVMLDVQKIGHIEMPNIRTRQDLATWLSILKKRIYSLWNE
;
A
#
# COMPACT_ATOMS: atom_id res chain seq x y z
N MET A 1 -8.17 10.10 0.64
CA MET A 1 -9.03 8.93 0.87
C MET A 1 -10.51 9.30 0.78
N LEU A 2 -11.05 10.06 1.75
CA LEU A 2 -12.49 10.39 1.83
C LEU A 2 -13.05 11.13 0.61
N THR A 3 -12.42 12.25 0.20
CA THR A 3 -12.91 13.07 -0.92
C THR A 3 -12.97 12.33 -2.25
N ASN A 4 -12.08 11.37 -2.47
CA ASN A 4 -11.98 10.60 -3.71
C ASN A 4 -12.52 9.17 -3.56
N ASP A 5 -13.15 8.87 -2.43
CA ASP A 5 -13.76 7.58 -2.14
C ASP A 5 -12.81 6.36 -2.25
N TYR A 6 -11.51 6.54 -2.01
CA TYR A 6 -10.52 5.47 -2.14
C TYR A 6 -10.53 4.48 -0.99
N ALA A 7 -10.40 3.19 -1.31
CA ALA A 7 -10.39 2.11 -0.34
C ALA A 7 -8.99 1.76 0.20
N PHE A 8 -7.94 2.06 -0.58
CA PHE A 8 -6.55 1.78 -0.22
C PHE A 8 -5.70 2.99 -0.60
N THR A 9 -5.04 3.60 0.38
CA THR A 9 -4.12 4.74 0.16
C THR A 9 -2.86 4.57 1.00
N PHE A 10 -1.77 5.19 0.57
CA PHE A 10 -0.51 5.26 1.30
C PHE A 10 0.18 6.59 0.96
N THR A 11 1.17 7.00 1.75
CA THR A 11 1.86 8.29 1.59
C THR A 11 3.37 8.11 1.48
N ALA A 12 4.06 9.19 1.11
CA ALA A 12 5.50 9.25 1.23
C ALA A 12 5.93 9.18 2.70
N TYR A 13 7.18 8.81 2.94
CA TYR A 13 7.80 8.81 4.26
C TYR A 13 9.30 9.07 4.14
N ASP A 14 9.87 9.61 5.20
CA ASP A 14 11.31 9.82 5.32
C ASP A 14 11.96 8.69 6.10
N ILE A 15 13.21 8.38 5.76
CA ILE A 15 14.04 7.42 6.46
C ILE A 15 14.89 8.19 7.48
N ILE A 16 14.86 7.72 8.71
CA ILE A 16 15.64 8.26 9.82
C ILE A 16 16.62 7.19 10.33
N ALA A 17 17.72 7.63 10.93
CA ALA A 17 18.62 6.78 11.67
C ALA A 17 17.99 6.37 13.02
N GLU A 18 18.55 5.32 13.64
CA GLU A 18 18.07 4.80 14.92
C GLU A 18 18.13 5.85 16.05
N ASN A 19 19.09 6.77 15.99
CA ASN A 19 19.22 7.88 16.93
C ASN A 19 18.24 9.04 16.66
N GLY A 20 17.35 8.91 15.68
CA GLY A 20 16.35 9.92 15.32
C GLY A 20 16.82 10.95 14.29
N GLU A 21 18.08 10.92 13.88
CA GLU A 21 18.60 11.87 12.88
C GLU A 21 18.05 11.56 11.48
N PRO A 22 17.61 12.57 10.70
CA PRO A 22 17.18 12.37 9.31
C PRO A 22 18.32 11.82 8.44
N LEU A 23 18.02 10.88 7.54
CA LEU A 23 18.99 10.39 6.54
C LEU A 23 18.90 11.10 5.19
N GLU A 24 18.12 12.18 5.09
CA GLU A 24 17.83 12.91 3.84
C GLU A 24 17.37 12.00 2.68
N LYS A 25 16.66 10.92 3.04
CA LYS A 25 16.13 9.93 2.09
C LYS A 25 14.63 9.87 2.23
N THR A 26 13.94 10.30 1.18
CA THR A 26 12.48 10.22 1.09
C THR A 26 12.08 9.10 0.15
N VAL A 27 11.17 8.23 0.61
CA VAL A 27 10.46 7.31 -0.27
C VAL A 27 9.20 8.01 -0.76
N THR A 28 9.18 8.36 -2.04
CA THR A 28 8.06 9.07 -2.66
C THR A 28 6.89 8.12 -2.98
N ALA A 29 5.67 8.55 -2.69
CA ALA A 29 4.46 7.86 -3.11
C ALA A 29 3.93 8.45 -4.43
N PRO A 30 3.71 7.64 -5.49
CA PRO A 30 3.10 8.09 -6.72
C PRO A 30 1.61 8.39 -6.49
N ALA A 31 1.03 9.24 -7.34
CA ALA A 31 -0.40 9.57 -7.28
C ALA A 31 -1.31 8.35 -7.48
N ARG A 32 -0.83 7.32 -8.19
CA ARG A 32 -1.50 6.02 -8.38
C ARG A 32 -0.47 4.91 -8.43
N LEU A 33 -0.89 3.70 -8.06
CA LEU A 33 -0.08 2.49 -8.17
C LEU A 33 -0.96 1.31 -8.58
N THR A 34 -0.52 0.59 -9.61
CA THR A 34 -1.15 -0.65 -10.09
C THR A 34 -0.46 -1.88 -9.51
N TYR A 35 -1.10 -3.04 -9.63
CA TYR A 35 -0.51 -4.32 -9.22
C TYR A 35 0.84 -4.59 -9.90
N ASP A 36 0.95 -4.38 -11.21
CA ASP A 36 2.18 -4.63 -11.96
C ASP A 36 3.30 -3.63 -11.62
N GLU A 37 2.96 -2.37 -11.33
CA GLU A 37 3.92 -1.39 -10.83
C GLU A 37 4.40 -1.79 -9.41
N ALA A 38 3.50 -2.26 -8.55
CA ALA A 38 3.83 -2.75 -7.21
C ALA A 38 4.70 -4.03 -7.22
N LEU A 39 4.56 -4.89 -8.23
CA LEU A 39 5.44 -6.04 -8.43
C LEU A 39 6.88 -5.65 -8.75
N LYS A 40 7.07 -4.52 -9.44
CA LYS A 40 8.39 -4.00 -9.85
C LYS A 40 9.05 -3.19 -8.75
N ASN A 41 8.26 -2.54 -7.90
CA ASN A 41 8.78 -1.63 -6.88
C ASN A 41 7.96 -1.70 -5.57
N THR A 42 8.63 -2.07 -4.48
CA THR A 42 8.03 -2.23 -3.15
C THR A 42 8.03 -0.92 -2.37
N ILE A 43 7.34 0.10 -2.90
CA ILE A 43 7.33 1.46 -2.32
C ILE A 43 6.31 1.66 -1.19
N ILE A 44 5.35 0.75 -1.04
CA ILE A 44 4.30 0.89 -0.03
C ILE A 44 4.88 0.56 1.35
N GLY A 45 5.16 1.60 2.15
CA GLY A 45 5.57 1.43 3.54
C GLY A 45 4.36 1.12 4.42
N CYS A 46 4.37 -0.01 5.12
CA CYS A 46 3.26 -0.44 5.99
C CYS A 46 2.84 0.63 7.01
N LEU A 47 3.78 1.47 7.46
CA LEU A 47 3.54 2.57 8.40
C LEU A 47 2.63 3.70 7.86
N THR A 48 2.48 3.80 6.53
CA THR A 48 1.74 4.89 5.87
C THR A 48 0.38 4.46 5.33
N VAL A 49 0.05 3.16 5.43
CA VAL A 49 -1.12 2.59 4.77
C VAL A 49 -2.39 2.92 5.55
N MET A 50 -3.40 3.38 4.81
CA MET A 50 -4.77 3.56 5.29
C MET A 50 -5.71 2.73 4.43
N LEU A 51 -6.60 1.97 5.09
CA LEU A 51 -7.51 1.01 4.45
C LEU A 51 -8.94 1.28 4.88
N ASP A 52 -9.86 1.24 3.92
CA ASP A 52 -11.29 1.13 4.16
C ASP A 52 -11.68 -0.35 4.18
N VAL A 53 -11.81 -0.93 5.37
CA VAL A 53 -12.15 -2.35 5.54
C VAL A 53 -13.59 -2.66 5.10
N GLN A 54 -14.50 -1.68 5.09
CA GLN A 54 -15.87 -1.90 4.60
C GLN A 54 -15.85 -2.09 3.08
N LYS A 55 -14.96 -1.39 2.37
CA LYS A 55 -14.80 -1.50 0.91
C LYS A 55 -13.87 -2.60 0.44
N ILE A 56 -12.90 -3.01 1.27
CA ILE A 56 -11.95 -4.07 0.93
C ILE A 56 -12.45 -5.45 1.40
N GLY A 57 -13.25 -5.48 2.46
CA GLY A 57 -13.65 -6.70 3.15
C GLY A 57 -12.57 -7.16 4.15
N HIS A 58 -12.62 -8.45 4.50
CA HIS A 58 -11.66 -9.06 5.43
C HIS A 58 -10.24 -9.04 4.84
N ILE A 59 -9.28 -8.57 5.65
CA ILE A 59 -7.86 -8.49 5.30
C ILE A 59 -7.10 -9.27 6.38
N GLU A 60 -6.30 -10.23 5.94
CA GLU A 60 -5.41 -10.99 6.81
C GLU A 60 -4.04 -11.04 6.17
N MET A 61 -3.00 -10.71 6.96
CA MET A 61 -1.64 -10.85 6.49
C MET A 61 -1.28 -12.33 6.42
N PRO A 62 -0.71 -12.81 5.30
CA PRO A 62 -0.37 -14.22 5.18
C PRO A 62 0.76 -14.59 6.14
N ASN A 63 0.66 -15.79 6.73
CA ASN A 63 1.71 -16.33 7.59
C ASN A 63 2.90 -16.84 6.75
N ILE A 64 3.74 -15.90 6.28
CA ILE A 64 4.98 -16.17 5.54
C ILE A 64 6.17 -15.51 6.24
N ARG A 65 7.38 -16.07 6.06
CA ARG A 65 8.58 -15.64 6.80
C ARG A 65 8.91 -14.15 6.63
N THR A 66 8.75 -13.62 5.42
CA THR A 66 9.04 -12.22 5.07
C THR A 66 8.03 -11.73 4.01
N ARG A 67 7.92 -10.41 3.82
CA ARG A 67 7.08 -9.78 2.78
C ARG A 67 5.57 -9.99 2.99
N GLN A 68 5.13 -10.16 4.24
CA GLN A 68 3.72 -10.32 4.59
C GLN A 68 2.89 -9.09 4.16
N ASP A 69 3.44 -7.90 4.40
CA ASP A 69 2.90 -6.61 3.99
C ASP A 69 2.74 -6.52 2.47
N LEU A 70 3.82 -6.76 1.72
CA LEU A 70 3.80 -6.76 0.26
C LEU A 70 2.78 -7.75 -0.29
N ALA A 71 2.74 -8.98 0.24
CA ALA A 71 1.78 -9.99 -0.18
C ALA A 71 0.33 -9.53 0.08
N THR A 72 0.10 -8.85 1.21
CA THR A 72 -1.20 -8.26 1.55
C THR A 72 -1.58 -7.17 0.55
N TRP A 73 -0.68 -6.22 0.26
CA TRP A 73 -0.94 -5.13 -0.68
C TRP A 73 -1.18 -5.64 -2.11
N LEU A 74 -0.37 -6.59 -2.56
CA LEU A 74 -0.56 -7.25 -3.85
C LEU A 74 -1.92 -7.96 -3.92
N SER A 75 -2.36 -8.62 -2.84
CA SER A 75 -3.67 -9.27 -2.81
C SER A 75 -4.82 -8.27 -2.97
N ILE A 76 -4.72 -7.08 -2.34
CA ILE A 76 -5.73 -6.02 -2.41
C ILE A 76 -5.73 -5.40 -3.82
N LEU A 77 -4.55 -5.07 -4.36
CA LEU A 77 -4.41 -4.50 -5.70
C LEU A 77 -4.91 -5.46 -6.79
N LYS A 78 -4.63 -6.77 -6.64
CA LYS A 78 -5.08 -7.79 -7.60
C LYS A 78 -6.61 -7.90 -7.65
N LYS A 79 -7.28 -7.80 -6.49
CA LYS A 79 -8.76 -7.85 -6.42
C LYS A 79 -9.43 -6.68 -7.15
N ARG A 80 -8.79 -5.50 -7.21
CA ARG A 80 -9.39 -4.29 -7.83
C ARG A 80 -9.12 -4.10 -9.32
N ILE A 81 -8.21 -4.87 -9.95
CA ILE A 81 -8.09 -4.90 -11.42
C ILE A 81 -9.26 -5.67 -12.07
N TYR A 82 -9.98 -6.49 -11.30
CA TYR A 82 -11.15 -7.24 -11.76
C TYR A 82 -12.51 -6.62 -11.37
N SER A 83 -12.56 -5.45 -10.71
CA SER A 83 -13.81 -4.69 -10.70
C SER A 83 -13.95 -4.01 -12.07
N LEU A 84 -14.28 -4.82 -13.07
CA LEU A 84 -15.07 -4.32 -14.19
C LEU A 84 -16.25 -3.61 -13.54
N TRP A 85 -16.33 -2.31 -13.80
CA TRP A 85 -17.56 -1.55 -13.75
C TRP A 85 -18.72 -2.46 -14.19
N ASN A 86 -19.56 -2.83 -13.24
CA ASN A 86 -20.93 -3.26 -13.52
C ASN A 86 -21.79 -2.25 -12.79
N GLU A 87 -22.02 -1.11 -13.44
CA GLU A 87 -23.30 -0.41 -13.59
C GLU A 87 -23.23 0.46 -14.85
#